data_AF-A0A388JVE5-F1
#
_entry.id   AF-A0A388JVE5-F1
#
_cell.length_a   1.000
_cell.length_b   1.000
_cell.length_c   1.000
_cell.angle_alpha   90.00
_cell.angle_beta   90.00
_cell.angle_gamma   90.00
#
_symmetry.space_group_name_H-M   'P 1'
#
loop_
_entity.id
_entity.type
_entity.pdbx_description
1 polymer ?
#
loop_
_entity_poly.entity_id
_entity_poly.type
_entity_poly.pdbx_seq_one_letter_code
_entity_poly.pdbx_strand_id
1 'polypeptide(L)'
;MLVFITEAKQRSDAVAAAEKKKAEDAQKARLLAIEQKRQHNEAAAHAADEERSQRREKVFSEERALLTMAAEWQAEAKGGELNDSGPRISLLISHLTDGLATCIAQQEDIHSLDGQVKQINSRLQQLEQRPVTSSSNTSDHLDALEIGVGALKNGAQLQQTTTQQLEQRICAAAANSSTSPRETTPKFDGQEIFYHSTKTDPISWFRKFELKLQLYHVSEEKKHMYLYSRSGGACQVWLDNLLPKYGVVAADLYTKISWDDPKEAWHKRFQI
;
A
#
# COMPACT_ATOMS: atom_id res chain seq x y z
N MET A 1 -35.42 56.23 41.09
CA MET A 1 -35.37 55.90 39.64
C MET A 1 -33.97 55.43 39.23
N LEU A 2 -32.91 56.21 39.47
CA LEU A 2 -31.52 55.82 39.13
C LEU A 2 -31.04 54.51 39.79
N VAL A 3 -31.33 54.30 41.08
CA VAL A 3 -30.93 53.08 41.82
C VAL A 3 -31.53 51.81 41.20
N PHE A 4 -32.80 51.86 40.78
CA PHE A 4 -33.48 50.73 40.13
C PHE A 4 -32.89 50.41 38.75
N ILE A 5 -32.45 51.42 37.99
CA ILE A 5 -31.81 51.24 36.68
C ILE A 5 -30.44 50.58 36.83
N THR A 6 -29.65 51.00 37.83
CA THR A 6 -28.34 50.38 38.11
C THR A 6 -28.46 48.93 38.58
N GLU A 7 -29.47 48.62 39.40
CA GLU A 7 -29.69 47.25 39.88
C GLU A 7 -30.19 46.33 38.75
N ALA A 8 -31.08 46.82 37.87
CA ALA A 8 -31.52 46.07 36.70
C ALA A 8 -30.37 45.78 35.72
N LYS A 9 -29.47 46.76 35.51
CA LYS A 9 -28.27 46.57 34.67
C LYS A 9 -27.31 45.54 35.27
N GLN A 10 -27.06 45.60 36.58
CA GLN A 10 -26.19 44.65 37.26
C GLN A 10 -26.74 43.21 37.21
N ARG A 11 -28.07 43.04 37.32
CA ARG A 11 -28.71 41.73 37.13
C ARG A 11 -28.61 41.23 35.69
N SER A 12 -28.79 42.11 34.70
CA SER A 12 -28.60 41.78 33.28
C SER A 12 -27.18 41.31 32.98
N ASP A 13 -26.17 42.04 33.48
CA ASP A 13 -24.77 41.69 33.29
C ASP A 13 -24.40 40.37 33.97
N ALA A 14 -24.96 40.10 35.16
CA ALA A 14 -24.80 38.82 35.85
C ALA A 14 -25.43 37.64 35.11
N VAL A 15 -26.60 37.83 34.50
CA VAL A 15 -27.27 36.80 33.66
C VAL A 15 -26.44 36.52 32.42
N ALA A 16 -25.96 37.55 31.71
CA ALA A 16 -25.11 37.39 30.53
C ALA A 16 -23.79 36.66 30.86
N ALA A 17 -23.17 36.97 31.99
CA ALA A 17 -21.96 36.28 32.46
C ALA A 17 -22.24 34.80 32.79
N ALA A 18 -23.38 34.49 33.41
CA ALA A 18 -23.78 33.13 33.72
C ALA A 18 -24.07 32.30 32.45
N GLU A 19 -24.73 32.89 31.45
CA GLU A 19 -24.99 32.25 30.15
C GLU A 19 -23.69 31.99 29.38
N LYS A 20 -22.77 32.96 29.36
CA LYS A 20 -21.45 32.79 28.74
C LYS A 20 -20.68 31.64 29.38
N LYS A 21 -20.64 31.59 30.71
CA LYS A 21 -19.98 30.49 31.44
C LYS A 21 -20.62 29.13 31.13
N LYS A 22 -21.96 29.07 31.09
CA LYS A 22 -22.68 27.84 30.73
C LYS A 22 -22.38 27.38 29.30
N ALA A 23 -22.23 28.31 28.36
CA ALA A 23 -21.85 28.02 26.98
C ALA A 23 -20.41 27.49 26.88
N GLU A 24 -19.46 28.11 27.59
CA GLU A 24 -18.07 27.66 27.67
C GLU A 24 -17.96 26.26 28.28
N ASP A 25 -18.69 25.99 29.36
CA ASP A 25 -18.72 24.67 30.01
C ASP A 25 -19.34 23.61 29.09
N ALA A 26 -20.40 23.96 28.35
CA ALA A 26 -21.00 23.08 27.34
C ALA A 26 -20.06 22.81 26.15
N GLN A 27 -19.27 23.80 25.72
CA GLN A 27 -18.27 23.63 24.66
C GLN A 27 -17.13 22.73 25.12
N LYS A 28 -16.63 22.89 26.36
CA LYS A 28 -15.62 22.01 26.95
C LYS A 28 -16.13 20.56 27.04
N ALA A 29 -17.38 20.36 27.46
CA ALA A 29 -17.98 19.04 27.51
C ALA A 29 -18.07 18.38 26.11
N ARG A 30 -18.39 19.17 25.07
CA ARG A 30 -18.41 18.68 23.68
C ARG A 30 -17.02 18.30 23.18
N LEU A 31 -16.00 19.13 23.43
CA LEU A 31 -14.61 18.82 23.06
C LEU A 31 -14.12 17.55 23.74
N LEU A 32 -14.44 17.38 25.03
CA LEU A 32 -14.10 16.16 25.77
C LEU A 32 -14.75 14.92 25.15
N ALA A 33 -16.03 15.00 24.77
CA ALA A 33 -16.74 13.89 24.14
C ALA A 33 -16.17 13.54 22.74
N ILE A 34 -15.73 14.53 21.98
CA ILE A 34 -15.06 14.32 20.69
C ILE A 34 -13.72 13.63 20.89
N GLU A 35 -12.92 14.09 21.85
CA GLU A 35 -11.61 13.50 22.15
C GLU A 35 -11.73 12.07 22.67
N GLN A 36 -12.70 11.79 23.55
CA GLN A 36 -12.98 10.42 24.00
C GLN A 36 -13.38 9.51 22.84
N LYS A 37 -14.22 10.00 21.92
CA LYS A 37 -14.60 9.25 20.72
C LYS A 37 -13.40 9.00 19.81
N ARG A 38 -12.51 9.99 19.66
CA ARG A 38 -11.26 9.86 18.90
C ARG A 38 -10.37 8.78 19.49
N GLN A 39 -10.12 8.83 20.80
CA GLN A 39 -9.31 7.84 21.52
C GLN A 39 -9.89 6.42 21.41
N HIS A 40 -11.21 6.28 21.51
CA HIS A 40 -11.85 4.97 21.35
C HIS A 40 -11.68 4.41 19.94
N ASN A 41 -11.89 5.24 18.91
CA ASN A 41 -11.69 4.85 17.53
C ASN A 41 -10.22 4.50 17.22
N GLU A 42 -9.28 5.26 17.79
CA GLU A 42 -7.83 5.04 17.64
C GLU A 42 -7.41 3.72 18.32
N ALA A 43 -7.92 3.44 19.52
CA ALA A 43 -7.70 2.17 20.20
C ALA A 43 -8.27 0.98 19.40
N ALA A 44 -9.47 1.12 18.83
CA ALA A 44 -10.07 0.10 17.97
C ALA A 44 -9.25 -0.12 16.68
N ALA A 45 -8.74 0.94 16.06
CA ALA A 45 -7.88 0.86 14.89
C ALA A 45 -6.54 0.18 15.20
N HIS A 46 -5.93 0.51 16.34
CA HIS A 46 -4.70 -0.13 16.82
C HIS A 46 -4.91 -1.62 17.11
N ALA A 47 -6.01 -1.99 17.76
CA ALA A 47 -6.33 -3.40 18.02
C ALA A 47 -6.51 -4.20 16.71
N ALA A 48 -7.20 -3.62 15.73
CA ALA A 48 -7.36 -4.23 14.42
C ALA A 48 -6.02 -4.36 13.67
N ASP A 49 -5.11 -3.39 13.82
CA ASP A 49 -3.80 -3.46 13.16
C ASP A 49 -2.86 -4.49 13.80
N GLU A 50 -2.91 -4.60 15.13
CA GLU A 50 -2.20 -5.64 15.88
C GLU A 50 -2.68 -7.05 15.47
N GLU A 51 -3.99 -7.25 15.37
CA GLU A 51 -4.56 -8.51 14.86
C GLU A 51 -4.09 -8.83 13.44
N ARG A 52 -4.04 -7.83 12.55
CA ARG A 52 -3.49 -8.00 11.19
C ARG A 52 -2.01 -8.38 11.24
N SER A 53 -1.23 -7.76 12.13
CA SER A 53 0.20 -8.06 12.29
C SER A 53 0.41 -9.51 12.72
N GLN A 54 -0.36 -9.98 13.68
CA GLN A 54 -0.32 -11.37 14.14
C GLN A 54 -0.72 -12.36 13.05
N ARG A 55 -1.77 -12.04 12.27
CA ARG A 55 -2.17 -12.86 11.10
C ARG A 55 -1.04 -12.93 10.05
N ARG A 56 -0.35 -11.82 9.76
CA ARG A 56 0.80 -11.82 8.84
C ARG A 56 1.96 -12.66 9.37
N GLU A 57 2.30 -12.52 10.65
CA GLU A 57 3.39 -13.30 11.25
C GLU A 57 3.08 -14.81 11.23
N LYS A 58 1.82 -15.19 11.46
CA LYS A 58 1.36 -16.59 11.30
C LYS A 58 1.65 -17.11 9.88
N VAL A 59 1.27 -16.35 8.84
CA VAL A 59 1.54 -16.73 7.44
C VAL A 59 3.04 -16.89 7.18
N PHE A 60 3.87 -15.95 7.62
CA PHE A 60 5.32 -16.04 7.42
C PHE A 60 5.94 -17.23 8.16
N SER A 61 5.41 -17.60 9.33
CA SER A 61 5.86 -18.78 10.07
C SER A 61 5.50 -20.09 9.36
N GLU A 62 4.30 -20.16 8.77
CA GLU A 62 3.84 -21.30 7.98
C GLU A 62 4.59 -21.44 6.65
N GLU A 63 4.84 -20.32 5.97
CA GLU A 63 5.67 -20.27 4.77
C GLU A 63 7.09 -20.76 5.04
N ARG A 64 7.69 -20.34 6.17
CA ARG A 64 9.02 -20.81 6.58
C ARG A 64 9.03 -22.30 6.85
N ALA A 65 8.00 -22.84 7.51
CA ALA A 65 7.87 -24.27 7.77
C ALA A 65 7.75 -25.08 6.46
N LEU A 66 6.98 -24.56 5.48
CA LEU A 66 6.86 -25.15 4.14
C LEU A 66 8.19 -25.18 3.39
N LEU A 67 8.96 -24.08 3.44
CA LEU A 67 10.29 -24.01 2.81
C LEU A 67 11.28 -25.00 3.44
N THR A 68 11.25 -25.14 4.78
CA THR A 68 12.07 -26.13 5.48
C THR A 68 11.69 -27.55 5.08
N MET A 69 10.40 -27.90 5.09
CA MET A 69 9.94 -29.23 4.65
C MET A 69 10.30 -29.52 3.19
N ALA A 70 10.16 -28.54 2.30
CA ALA A 70 10.54 -28.70 0.89
C ALA A 70 12.05 -28.97 0.72
N ALA A 71 12.90 -28.32 1.51
CA ALA A 71 14.34 -28.55 1.49
C ALA A 71 14.71 -29.96 2.01
N GLU A 72 14.06 -30.42 3.07
CA GLU A 72 14.23 -31.78 3.62
C GLU A 72 13.82 -32.84 2.60
N TRP A 73 12.65 -32.68 1.97
CA TRP A 73 12.19 -33.61 0.94
C TRP A 73 13.08 -33.62 -0.30
N GLN A 74 13.65 -32.46 -0.66
CA GLN A 74 14.61 -32.38 -1.76
C GLN A 74 15.92 -33.11 -1.45
N ALA A 75 16.35 -33.12 -0.19
CA ALA A 75 17.52 -33.87 0.25
C ALA A 75 17.25 -35.39 0.24
N GLU A 76 16.10 -35.83 0.73
CA GLU A 76 15.69 -37.25 0.71
C GLU A 76 15.48 -37.78 -0.71
N ALA A 77 14.89 -36.98 -1.60
CA ALA A 77 14.73 -37.33 -3.01
C ALA A 77 16.07 -37.60 -3.71
N LYS A 78 17.12 -36.83 -3.37
CA LYS A 78 18.48 -37.04 -3.88
C LYS A 78 19.16 -38.28 -3.27
N GLY A 79 18.74 -38.70 -2.07
CA GLY A 79 19.23 -39.89 -1.38
C GLY A 79 18.58 -41.21 -1.82
N GLY A 80 17.52 -41.15 -2.63
CA GLY A 80 16.83 -42.34 -3.16
C GLY A 80 15.84 -43.02 -2.20
N GLU A 81 15.59 -42.43 -1.02
CA GLU A 81 14.73 -42.96 0.04
C GLU A 81 13.35 -42.26 0.11
N LEU A 82 12.74 -41.96 -1.04
CA LEU A 82 11.46 -41.24 -1.05
C LEU A 82 10.29 -42.19 -0.73
N ASN A 83 10.19 -42.61 0.53
CA ASN A 83 9.08 -43.39 1.06
C ASN A 83 8.06 -42.49 1.78
N ASP A 84 6.79 -42.83 1.62
CA ASP A 84 5.62 -42.22 2.27
C ASP A 84 5.15 -40.84 1.72
N SER A 85 4.77 -40.82 0.44
CA SER A 85 4.25 -39.62 -0.25
C SER A 85 2.84 -39.20 0.16
N GLY A 86 2.00 -40.13 0.64
CA GLY A 86 0.60 -39.88 0.96
C GLY A 86 0.39 -38.86 2.10
N PRO A 87 0.97 -39.10 3.30
CA PRO A 87 0.89 -38.17 4.43
C PRO A 87 1.53 -36.82 4.14
N ARG A 88 2.60 -36.79 3.35
CA ARG A 88 3.31 -35.57 2.92
C ARG A 88 2.46 -34.69 2.01
N ILE A 89 1.80 -35.28 1.02
CA ILE A 89 0.86 -34.56 0.15
C ILE A 89 -0.31 -33.99 0.97
N SER A 90 -0.82 -34.76 1.93
CA SER A 90 -1.92 -34.34 2.82
C SER A 90 -1.52 -33.15 3.73
N LEU A 91 -0.29 -33.18 4.25
CA LEU A 91 0.27 -32.08 5.05
C LEU A 91 0.46 -30.81 4.21
N LEU A 92 0.98 -30.94 2.99
CA LEU A 92 1.16 -29.82 2.06
C LEU A 92 -0.18 -29.18 1.68
N ILE A 93 -1.20 -30.00 1.38
CA ILE A 93 -2.55 -29.53 1.06
C ILE A 93 -3.16 -28.79 2.25
N SER A 94 -3.00 -29.29 3.48
CA SER A 94 -3.50 -28.63 4.69
C SER A 94 -2.87 -27.24 4.85
N HIS A 95 -1.56 -27.12 4.71
CA HIS A 95 -0.86 -25.83 4.82
C HIS A 95 -1.21 -24.84 3.70
N LEU A 96 -1.34 -25.32 2.46
CA LEU A 96 -1.80 -24.48 1.35
C LEU A 96 -3.25 -23.99 1.57
N THR A 97 -4.09 -24.83 2.17
CA THR A 97 -5.48 -24.49 2.49
C THR A 97 -5.54 -23.43 3.61
N ASP A 98 -4.74 -23.56 4.68
CA ASP A 98 -4.67 -22.57 5.76
C ASP A 98 -4.10 -21.22 5.28
N GLY A 99 -3.08 -21.27 4.42
CA GLY A 99 -2.51 -20.08 3.78
C GLY A 99 -3.50 -19.37 2.86
N LEU A 100 -4.26 -20.13 2.04
CA LEU A 100 -5.32 -19.57 1.19
C LEU A 100 -6.48 -18.99 2.00
N ALA A 101 -6.92 -19.67 3.07
CA ALA A 101 -7.96 -19.16 3.97
C ALA A 101 -7.53 -17.84 4.62
N THR A 102 -6.27 -17.74 5.02
CA THR A 102 -5.71 -16.52 5.60
C THR A 102 -5.58 -15.38 4.57
N CYS A 103 -5.21 -15.70 3.32
CA CYS A 103 -5.19 -14.72 2.21
C CYS A 103 -6.60 -14.21 1.87
N ILE A 104 -7.61 -15.08 1.88
CA ILE A 104 -9.00 -14.68 1.64
C ILE A 104 -9.50 -13.73 2.73
N ALA A 105 -9.20 -14.03 4.00
CA ALA A 105 -9.51 -13.12 5.11
C ALA A 105 -8.82 -11.75 4.96
N GLN A 106 -7.56 -11.73 4.50
CA GLN A 106 -6.83 -10.49 4.19
C GLN A 106 -7.44 -9.72 2.99
N GLN A 107 -8.02 -10.42 2.02
CA GLN A 107 -8.69 -9.81 0.87
C GLN A 107 -10.00 -9.10 1.28
N GLU A 108 -10.78 -9.69 2.19
CA GLU A 108 -11.98 -9.06 2.78
C GLU A 108 -11.62 -7.77 3.55
N ASP A 109 -10.48 -7.76 4.24
CA ASP A 109 -9.96 -6.58 4.94
C ASP A 109 -9.56 -5.45 3.98
N ILE A 110 -8.96 -5.77 2.83
CA ILE A 110 -8.64 -4.78 1.76
C ILE A 110 -9.93 -4.17 1.18
N HIS A 111 -10.95 -5.00 0.93
CA HIS A 111 -12.24 -4.52 0.46
C HIS A 111 -12.97 -3.66 1.51
N SER A 112 -12.83 -3.98 2.80
CA SER A 112 -13.33 -3.16 3.90
C SER A 112 -12.65 -1.78 3.94
N LEU A 113 -11.34 -1.74 3.70
CA LEU A 113 -10.58 -0.49 3.60
C LEU A 113 -11.02 0.36 2.40
N ASP A 114 -11.24 -0.25 1.24
CA ASP A 114 -11.82 0.41 0.05
C ASP A 114 -13.22 0.97 0.32
N GLY A 115 -14.04 0.25 1.10
CA GLY A 115 -15.34 0.73 1.58
C GLY A 115 -15.23 1.97 2.48
N GLN A 116 -14.26 1.99 3.41
CA GLN A 116 -13.98 3.15 4.26
C GLN A 116 -13.47 4.35 3.45
N VAL A 117 -12.60 4.11 2.47
CA VAL A 117 -12.12 5.15 1.54
C VAL A 117 -13.30 5.75 0.75
N LYS A 118 -14.20 4.92 0.22
CA LYS A 118 -15.42 5.37 -0.47
C LYS A 118 -16.34 6.17 0.45
N GLN A 119 -16.51 5.75 1.71
CA GLN A 119 -17.29 6.47 2.70
C GLN A 119 -16.69 7.85 3.00
N ILE A 120 -15.37 7.93 3.19
CA ILE A 120 -14.67 9.20 3.38
C ILE A 120 -14.87 10.11 2.15
N ASN A 121 -14.72 9.56 0.95
CA ASN A 121 -14.91 10.29 -0.29
C ASN A 121 -16.34 10.86 -0.42
N SER A 122 -17.36 10.07 -0.08
CA SER A 122 -18.76 10.53 -0.09
C SER A 122 -19.04 11.66 0.91
N ARG A 123 -18.40 11.63 2.08
CA ARG A 123 -18.51 12.70 3.09
C ARG A 123 -17.81 13.97 2.64
N LEU A 124 -16.68 13.84 1.97
CA LEU A 124 -15.92 14.95 1.37
C LEU A 124 -16.76 15.63 0.28
N GLN A 125 -17.40 14.84 -0.58
CA GLN A 125 -18.31 15.32 -1.61
C GLN A 125 -19.56 16.01 -1.04
N GLN A 126 -20.10 15.53 0.09
CA GLN A 126 -21.20 16.20 0.81
C GLN A 126 -20.77 17.54 1.44
N LEU A 127 -19.52 17.64 1.90
CA LEU A 127 -18.96 18.90 2.41
C LEU A 127 -18.75 19.92 1.28
N GLU A 128 -18.40 19.44 0.08
CA GLU A 128 -18.18 20.26 -1.11
C GLU A 128 -19.48 20.84 -1.70
N GLN A 129 -20.63 20.20 -1.46
CA GLN A 129 -21.94 20.57 -2.03
C GLN A 129 -22.80 21.47 -1.13
N ARG A 130 -22.33 21.90 0.04
CA ARG A 130 -23.18 22.64 1.02
C ARG A 130 -23.04 24.17 0.83
N PRO A 131 -24.14 24.94 0.64
CA PRO A 131 -24.05 26.38 0.45
C PRO A 131 -23.48 27.08 1.70
N VAL A 132 -22.54 27.99 1.47
CA VAL A 132 -21.91 28.80 2.52
C VAL A 132 -22.92 29.79 3.09
N THR A 133 -23.57 29.43 4.18
CA THR A 133 -24.22 30.40 5.06
C THR A 133 -23.64 30.27 6.47
N SER A 134 -23.16 31.42 6.97
CA SER A 134 -22.62 31.73 8.30
C SER A 134 -21.20 31.23 8.68
N SER A 135 -20.19 31.92 8.13
CA SER A 135 -19.04 32.64 8.75
C SER A 135 -18.35 32.20 10.07
N SER A 136 -18.77 31.19 10.84
CA SER A 136 -18.18 30.96 12.18
C SER A 136 -17.33 29.69 12.36
N ASN A 137 -17.26 28.79 11.37
CA ASN A 137 -16.66 27.46 11.57
C ASN A 137 -15.44 27.18 10.68
N THR A 138 -15.01 28.14 9.85
CA THR A 138 -13.99 27.90 8.81
C THR A 138 -12.61 27.54 9.35
N SER A 139 -12.26 28.01 10.56
CA SER A 139 -10.98 27.69 11.21
C SER A 139 -10.91 26.23 11.66
N ASP A 140 -11.92 25.77 12.41
CA ASP A 140 -11.99 24.38 12.90
C ASP A 140 -12.08 23.37 11.74
N HIS A 141 -12.66 23.78 10.61
CA HIS A 141 -12.74 22.97 9.39
C HIS A 141 -11.40 22.89 8.63
N LEU A 142 -10.62 23.97 8.62
CA LEU A 142 -9.27 23.98 8.03
C LEU A 142 -8.30 23.15 8.87
N ASP A 143 -8.34 23.27 10.20
CA ASP A 143 -7.50 22.46 11.10
C ASP A 143 -7.82 20.96 10.96
N ALA A 144 -9.09 20.58 10.90
CA ALA A 144 -9.48 19.19 10.70
C ALA A 144 -9.09 18.64 9.30
N LEU A 145 -9.14 19.49 8.27
CA LEU A 145 -8.71 19.14 6.91
C LEU A 145 -7.19 19.01 6.82
N GLU A 146 -6.44 19.92 7.44
CA GLU A 146 -4.98 19.90 7.49
C GLU A 146 -4.47 18.66 8.24
N ILE A 147 -5.11 18.31 9.36
CA ILE A 147 -4.82 17.06 10.10
C ILE A 147 -5.14 15.83 9.24
N GLY A 148 -6.28 15.82 8.53
CA GLY A 148 -6.67 14.73 7.64
C GLY A 148 -5.71 14.53 6.47
N VAL A 149 -5.31 15.61 5.81
CA VAL A 149 -4.34 15.60 4.69
C VAL A 149 -2.94 15.22 5.19
N GLY A 150 -2.54 15.71 6.36
CA GLY A 150 -1.28 15.33 7.01
C GLY A 150 -1.22 13.84 7.36
N ALA A 151 -2.29 13.29 7.93
CA ALA A 151 -2.41 11.86 8.22
C ALA A 151 -2.39 11.01 6.93
N LEU A 152 -3.05 11.47 5.86
CA LEU A 152 -3.05 10.80 4.56
C LEU A 152 -1.65 10.77 3.93
N LYS A 153 -0.93 11.90 3.97
CA LYS A 153 0.44 12.02 3.47
C LYS A 153 1.39 11.10 4.23
N ASN A 154 1.27 11.07 5.55
CA ASN A 154 2.08 10.18 6.40
C ASN A 154 1.75 8.71 6.15
N GLY A 155 0.47 8.36 5.98
CA GLY A 155 0.03 7.01 5.64
C GLY A 155 0.54 6.55 4.27
N ALA A 156 0.43 7.39 3.25
CA ALA A 156 0.95 7.11 1.91
C ALA A 156 2.48 6.95 1.91
N GLN A 157 3.19 7.80 2.66
CA GLN A 157 4.65 7.72 2.78
C GLN A 157 5.10 6.49 3.57
N LEU A 158 4.37 6.10 4.63
CA LEU A 158 4.61 4.88 5.39
C LEU A 158 4.36 3.64 4.52
N GLN A 159 3.29 3.64 3.72
CA GLN A 159 3.00 2.57 2.77
C GLN A 159 4.09 2.46 1.70
N GLN A 160 4.57 3.58 1.16
CA GLN A 160 5.65 3.58 0.17
C GLN A 160 6.96 3.03 0.76
N THR A 161 7.28 3.42 2.00
CA THR A 161 8.49 2.96 2.70
C THR A 161 8.41 1.47 3.04
N THR A 162 7.27 0.98 3.54
CA THR A 162 7.05 -0.44 3.82
C THR A 162 7.05 -1.29 2.56
N THR A 163 6.49 -0.77 1.46
CA THR A 163 6.56 -1.43 0.14
C THR A 163 8.01 -1.54 -0.34
N GLN A 164 8.80 -0.46 -0.27
CA GLN A 164 10.22 -0.50 -0.63
C GLN A 164 11.05 -1.42 0.27
N GLN A 165 10.76 -1.45 1.58
CA GLN A 165 11.45 -2.32 2.52
C GLN A 165 11.12 -3.80 2.27
N LEU A 166 9.87 -4.09 1.91
CA LEU A 166 9.45 -5.43 1.49
C LEU A 166 10.11 -5.83 0.17
N GLU A 167 10.16 -4.94 -0.83
CA GLU A 167 10.90 -5.14 -2.08
C GLU A 167 12.37 -5.48 -1.82
N GLN A 168 13.05 -4.70 -0.97
CA GLN A 168 14.45 -4.94 -0.60
C GLN A 168 14.63 -6.27 0.13
N ARG A 169 13.71 -6.64 1.03
CA ARG A 169 13.77 -7.92 1.76
C ARG A 169 13.52 -9.12 0.86
N ILE A 170 12.62 -9.01 -0.12
CA ILE A 170 12.39 -10.03 -1.14
C ILE A 170 13.65 -10.19 -2.01
N CYS A 171 14.26 -9.08 -2.44
CA CYS A 171 15.51 -9.10 -3.19
C CYS A 171 16.66 -9.73 -2.39
N ALA A 172 16.78 -9.40 -1.10
CA ALA A 172 17.81 -9.96 -0.22
C ALA A 172 17.56 -11.46 0.07
N ALA A 173 16.31 -11.88 0.26
CA ALA A 173 15.96 -13.28 0.44
C ALA A 173 16.26 -14.11 -0.81
N ALA A 174 15.96 -13.59 -2.00
CA ALA A 174 16.31 -14.20 -3.28
C ALA A 174 17.84 -14.29 -3.48
N ALA A 175 18.60 -13.29 -3.03
CA ALA A 175 20.07 -13.30 -3.08
C ALA A 175 20.72 -14.27 -2.08
N ASN A 176 20.03 -14.62 -0.98
CA ASN A 176 20.55 -15.48 0.09
C ASN A 176 20.17 -16.97 -0.08
N SER A 177 19.36 -17.33 -1.08
CA SER A 177 19.13 -18.73 -1.46
C SER A 177 20.40 -19.31 -2.11
N SER A 178 21.06 -20.25 -1.42
CA SER A 178 22.32 -20.89 -1.86
C SER A 178 22.18 -21.89 -3.02
N THR A 179 21.00 -21.98 -3.63
CA THR A 179 20.83 -22.66 -4.91
C THR A 179 21.13 -21.67 -6.01
N SER A 180 22.07 -21.98 -6.91
CA SER A 180 22.23 -21.24 -8.17
C SER A 180 20.83 -21.01 -8.74
N PRO A 181 20.35 -19.75 -8.81
CA PRO A 181 18.97 -19.49 -9.17
C PRO A 181 18.78 -19.97 -10.60
N ARG A 182 18.04 -21.07 -10.76
CA ARG A 182 17.74 -21.56 -12.10
C ARG A 182 16.73 -20.59 -12.68
N GLU A 183 17.19 -19.77 -13.62
CA GLU A 183 16.35 -18.82 -14.31
C GLU A 183 15.09 -19.53 -14.84
N THR A 184 13.93 -19.03 -14.45
CA THR A 184 12.64 -19.57 -14.89
C THR A 184 11.97 -18.57 -15.82
N THR A 185 11.25 -19.07 -16.84
CA THR A 185 10.55 -18.18 -17.77
C THR A 185 9.39 -17.48 -17.04
N PRO A 186 9.37 -16.14 -16.96
CA PRO A 186 8.31 -15.42 -16.28
C PRO A 186 6.98 -15.62 -16.99
N LYS A 187 5.95 -15.95 -16.21
CA LYS A 187 4.56 -15.95 -16.70
C LYS A 187 3.97 -14.56 -16.48
N PHE A 188 3.71 -13.86 -17.58
CA PHE A 188 3.10 -12.53 -17.54
C PHE A 188 1.56 -12.57 -17.47
N ASP A 189 0.97 -13.71 -17.15
CA ASP A 189 -0.48 -13.91 -17.00
C ASP A 189 -1.11 -12.77 -16.16
N GLY A 190 -2.13 -12.11 -16.73
CA GLY A 190 -2.83 -10.98 -16.13
C GLY A 190 -2.09 -9.63 -16.10
N GLN A 191 -0.86 -9.52 -16.60
CA GLN A 191 -0.18 -8.24 -16.80
C GLN A 191 -0.12 -7.93 -18.29
N GLU A 192 -0.98 -7.05 -18.78
CA GLU A 192 -1.01 -6.68 -20.21
C GLU A 192 0.28 -5.99 -20.66
N ILE A 193 0.52 -6.00 -21.98
CA ILE A 193 1.56 -5.20 -22.62
C ILE A 193 1.30 -3.73 -22.27
N PHE A 194 2.34 -3.02 -21.85
CA PHE A 194 2.19 -1.61 -21.53
C PHE A 194 1.92 -0.79 -22.79
N TYR A 195 0.86 0.02 -22.77
CA TYR A 195 0.65 1.06 -23.77
C TYR A 195 0.49 2.38 -23.03
N HIS A 196 1.07 3.45 -23.55
CA HIS A 196 0.91 4.78 -22.94
C HIS A 196 -0.56 5.25 -22.88
N SER A 197 -1.44 4.66 -23.69
CA SER A 197 -2.88 4.92 -23.72
C SER A 197 -3.71 4.04 -22.77
N THR A 198 -3.12 3.07 -22.05
CA THR A 198 -3.89 2.26 -21.09
C THR A 198 -4.18 3.08 -19.84
N LYS A 199 -5.27 2.74 -19.14
CA LYS A 199 -5.65 3.37 -17.85
C LYS A 199 -4.68 3.01 -16.70
N THR A 200 -3.65 2.21 -16.97
CA THR A 200 -2.74 1.69 -15.96
C THR A 200 -1.62 2.71 -15.71
N ASP A 201 -1.42 3.07 -14.44
CA ASP A 201 -0.33 3.93 -14.03
C ASP A 201 1.05 3.37 -14.50
N PRO A 202 1.84 4.13 -15.27
CA PRO A 202 3.11 3.65 -15.83
C PRO A 202 4.14 3.26 -14.78
N ILE A 203 4.12 3.90 -13.62
CA ILE A 203 5.05 3.62 -12.52
C ILE A 203 4.66 2.30 -11.83
N SER A 204 3.37 2.14 -11.52
CA SER A 204 2.80 0.91 -10.95
C SER A 204 3.01 -0.29 -11.88
N TRP A 205 2.81 -0.11 -13.20
CA TRP A 205 3.05 -1.18 -14.16
C TRP A 205 4.51 -1.63 -14.16
N PHE A 206 5.45 -0.69 -14.18
CA PHE A 206 6.88 -1.00 -14.24
C PHE A 206 7.36 -1.67 -12.95
N ARG A 207 6.86 -1.24 -11.78
CA ARG A 207 7.13 -1.90 -10.49
C ARG A 207 6.65 -3.35 -10.48
N LYS A 208 5.42 -3.59 -10.94
CA LYS A 208 4.86 -4.96 -11.05
C LYS A 208 5.67 -5.83 -12.02
N PHE A 209 6.14 -5.24 -13.12
CA PHE A 209 7.00 -5.90 -14.10
C PHE A 209 8.36 -6.27 -13.50
N GLU A 210 9.04 -5.34 -12.82
CA GLU A 210 10.33 -5.57 -12.18
C GLU A 210 10.26 -6.66 -11.10
N LEU A 211 9.21 -6.62 -10.27
CA LEU A 211 8.95 -7.65 -9.26
C LEU A 211 8.79 -9.04 -9.88
N LYS A 212 8.09 -9.16 -11.02
CA LYS A 212 8.02 -10.44 -11.75
C LYS A 212 9.41 -10.88 -12.22
N LEU A 213 10.21 -9.99 -12.81
CA LEU A 213 11.56 -10.37 -13.25
C LEU A 213 12.43 -10.87 -12.08
N GLN A 214 12.31 -10.25 -10.91
CA GLN A 214 13.04 -10.66 -9.71
C GLN A 214 12.55 -12.01 -9.18
N LEU A 215 11.23 -12.22 -9.07
CA LEU A 215 10.64 -13.47 -8.60
C LEU A 215 11.06 -14.69 -9.44
N TYR A 216 11.15 -14.49 -10.76
CA TYR A 216 11.55 -15.54 -11.71
C TYR A 216 13.07 -15.65 -11.92
N HIS A 217 13.85 -14.87 -11.18
CA HIS A 217 15.33 -14.85 -11.24
C HIS A 217 15.85 -14.64 -12.67
N VAL A 218 15.23 -13.71 -13.40
CA VAL A 218 15.60 -13.38 -14.78
C VAL A 218 16.99 -12.75 -14.80
N SER A 219 17.86 -13.25 -15.69
CA SER A 219 19.20 -12.72 -15.84
C SER A 219 19.17 -11.29 -16.42
N GLU A 220 20.14 -10.46 -16.06
CA GLU A 220 20.26 -9.07 -16.55
C GLU A 220 20.22 -8.97 -18.09
N GLU A 221 20.80 -9.98 -18.76
CA GLU A 221 20.78 -10.14 -20.21
C GLU A 221 19.36 -10.17 -20.77
N LYS A 222 18.43 -10.87 -20.09
CA LYS A 222 17.06 -11.05 -20.58
C LYS A 222 16.10 -9.95 -20.12
N LYS A 223 16.43 -9.18 -19.09
CA LYS A 223 15.54 -8.11 -18.58
C LYS A 223 15.21 -7.08 -19.66
N HIS A 224 16.21 -6.68 -20.45
CA HIS A 224 16.04 -5.76 -21.58
C HIS A 224 15.10 -6.34 -22.66
N MET A 225 15.27 -7.62 -22.98
CA MET A 225 14.42 -8.32 -23.95
C MET A 225 12.97 -8.43 -23.48
N TYR A 226 12.74 -8.76 -22.21
CA TYR A 226 11.39 -8.76 -21.65
C TYR A 226 10.77 -7.37 -21.62
N LEU A 227 11.54 -6.33 -21.26
CA LEU A 227 11.03 -4.95 -21.29
C LEU A 227 10.58 -4.56 -22.71
N TYR A 228 11.38 -4.91 -23.72
CA TYR A 228 11.05 -4.71 -25.13
C TYR A 228 9.78 -5.46 -25.54
N SER A 229 9.67 -6.74 -25.18
CA SER A 229 8.50 -7.59 -25.48
C SER A 229 7.22 -7.13 -24.79
N ARG A 230 7.33 -6.54 -23.59
CA ARG A 230 6.20 -6.12 -22.75
C ARG A 230 5.86 -4.64 -22.87
N SER A 231 6.53 -3.90 -23.75
CA SER A 231 6.27 -2.49 -24.03
C SER A 231 5.68 -2.30 -25.42
N GLY A 232 4.64 -1.47 -25.52
CA GLY A 232 3.93 -1.12 -26.75
C GLY A 232 3.83 0.39 -26.96
N GLY A 233 3.36 0.79 -28.13
CA GLY A 233 3.08 2.19 -28.48
C GLY A 233 4.30 3.11 -28.30
N ALA A 234 4.11 4.26 -27.66
CA ALA A 234 5.16 5.25 -27.46
C ALA A 234 6.37 4.75 -26.65
N CYS A 235 6.19 3.71 -25.82
CA CYS A 235 7.31 3.08 -25.10
C CYS A 235 8.13 2.17 -25.99
N GLN A 236 7.48 1.47 -26.92
CA GLN A 236 8.18 0.65 -27.90
C GLN A 236 9.00 1.52 -28.84
N VAL A 237 8.43 2.61 -29.37
CA VAL A 237 9.14 3.60 -30.20
C VAL A 237 10.36 4.18 -29.46
N TRP A 238 10.24 4.40 -28.16
CA TRP A 238 11.37 4.86 -27.34
C TRP A 238 12.49 3.82 -27.26
N LEU A 239 12.16 2.56 -26.99
CA LEU A 239 13.14 1.47 -26.97
C LEU A 239 13.77 1.26 -28.36
N ASP A 240 12.97 1.36 -29.42
CA ASP A 240 13.42 1.28 -30.81
C ASP A 240 14.46 2.35 -31.15
N ASN A 241 14.34 3.55 -30.56
CA ASN A 241 15.32 4.62 -30.74
C ASN A 241 16.63 4.39 -29.97
N LEU A 242 16.63 3.53 -28.94
CA LEU A 242 17.86 3.16 -28.22
C LEU A 242 18.72 2.19 -29.03
N LEU A 243 18.09 1.29 -29.80
CA LEU A 243 18.80 0.28 -30.60
C LEU A 243 19.82 0.89 -31.60
N PRO A 244 19.45 1.81 -32.50
CA PRO A 244 20.39 2.44 -33.44
C PRO A 244 21.35 3.38 -32.73
N LYS A 245 20.95 4.01 -31.61
CA LYS A 245 21.85 4.87 -30.81
C LYS A 245 23.07 4.11 -30.30
N TYR A 246 22.89 2.84 -29.92
CA TYR A 246 23.97 2.00 -29.43
C TYR A 246 24.51 1.00 -30.46
N GLY A 247 23.92 0.98 -31.67
CA GLY A 247 24.34 0.10 -32.78
C GLY A 247 24.11 -1.39 -32.47
N VAL A 248 23.08 -1.72 -31.70
CA VAL A 248 22.79 -3.09 -31.23
C VAL A 248 21.34 -3.47 -31.47
N VAL A 249 21.06 -4.77 -31.55
CA VAL A 249 19.69 -5.29 -31.55
C VAL A 249 19.16 -5.41 -30.12
N ALA A 250 17.84 -5.59 -29.95
CA ALA A 250 17.21 -5.65 -28.63
C ALA A 250 17.78 -6.74 -27.72
N ALA A 251 18.20 -7.88 -28.29
CA ALA A 251 18.83 -8.97 -27.56
C ALA A 251 20.20 -8.59 -26.95
N ASP A 252 20.93 -7.66 -27.59
CA ASP A 252 22.29 -7.28 -27.22
C ASP A 252 22.34 -5.96 -26.44
N LEU A 253 21.18 -5.35 -26.15
CA LEU A 253 21.10 -4.03 -25.51
C LEU A 253 21.74 -4.02 -24.12
N TYR A 254 21.65 -5.14 -23.39
CA TYR A 254 22.28 -5.32 -22.07
C TYR A 254 23.81 -5.19 -22.10
N THR A 255 24.44 -5.35 -23.27
CA THR A 255 25.91 -5.19 -23.42
C THR A 255 26.34 -3.73 -23.46
N LYS A 256 25.39 -2.80 -23.65
CA LYS A 256 25.64 -1.36 -23.84
C LYS A 256 25.10 -0.50 -22.72
N ILE A 257 24.01 -0.91 -22.09
CA ILE A 257 23.38 -0.20 -20.99
C ILE A 257 23.06 -1.14 -19.84
N SER A 258 23.20 -0.64 -18.62
CA SER A 258 22.83 -1.37 -17.41
C SER A 258 21.31 -1.40 -17.27
N TRP A 259 20.78 -2.36 -16.51
CA TRP A 259 19.33 -2.42 -16.24
C TRP A 259 18.80 -1.18 -15.51
N ASP A 260 19.65 -0.42 -14.82
CA ASP A 260 19.22 0.80 -14.14
C ASP A 260 18.98 1.97 -15.11
N ASP A 261 19.66 2.02 -16.27
CA ASP A 261 19.48 3.10 -17.26
C ASP A 261 18.05 3.12 -17.85
N PRO A 262 17.46 1.99 -18.31
CA PRO A 262 16.06 1.94 -18.72
C PRO A 262 15.08 2.29 -17.60
N LYS A 263 15.36 1.92 -16.33
CA LYS A 263 14.48 2.26 -15.21
C LYS A 263 14.43 3.76 -15.00
N GLU A 264 15.61 4.39 -14.95
CA GLU A 264 15.71 5.83 -14.73
C GLU A 264 15.04 6.59 -15.86
N ALA A 265 15.26 6.16 -17.11
CA ALA A 265 14.62 6.75 -18.27
C ALA A 265 13.10 6.55 -18.27
N TRP A 266 12.60 5.38 -17.83
CA TRP A 266 11.17 5.15 -17.65
C TRP A 266 10.57 6.09 -16.61
N HIS A 267 11.19 6.18 -15.43
CA HIS A 267 10.77 7.07 -14.35
C HIS A 267 10.74 8.54 -14.81
N LYS A 268 11.80 9.03 -15.45
CA LYS A 268 11.86 10.40 -15.99
C LYS A 268 10.79 10.71 -17.02
N ARG A 269 10.38 9.71 -17.81
CA ARG A 269 9.37 9.88 -18.86
C ARG A 269 7.94 9.94 -18.32
N PHE A 270 7.68 9.28 -17.20
CA PHE A 270 6.33 9.14 -16.64
C PHE A 270 6.14 9.84 -15.29
N GLN A 271 7.16 10.46 -14.72
CA GLN A 271 7.02 11.54 -13.75
C GLN A 271 6.62 12.83 -14.49
N ILE A 272 5.33 13.01 -14.72
CA ILE A 272 4.72 14.32 -15.05
C ILE A 272 3.81 14.71 -13.90
#